data_AF-A0AAU3NT72-F1
#
_entry.id   AF-A0AAU3NT72-F1
#
_cell.length_a   1.000
_cell.length_b   1.000
_cell.length_c   1.000
_cell.angle_alpha   90.00
_cell.angle_beta   90.00
_cell.angle_gamma   90.00
#
_symmetry.space_group_name_H-M   'P 1'
#
loop_
_entity.id
_entity.type
_entity.pdbx_description
1 polymer ?
#
loop_
_entity_poly.entity_id
_entity_poly.type
_entity_poly.pdbx_seq_one_letter_code
_entity_poly.pdbx_strand_id
1 'polypeptide(L)' 'MPTVPESTRSSLAQRLTAHARTSWPRLAGLYVRHRGQFAYVDGELADGQAIKLMRLRYGGSASTWGFALYLASSD' A
#
# COMPACT_ATOMS: atom_id res chain seq x y z
N MET A 1 18.32 -3.88 -10.61
CA MET A 1 16.93 -4.26 -10.25
C MET A 1 16.01 -3.16 -10.75
N PRO A 2 14.82 -3.45 -11.31
CA PRO A 2 13.93 -2.40 -11.80
C PRO A 2 13.42 -1.57 -10.62
N THR A 3 13.78 -0.30 -10.61
CA THR A 3 13.21 0.70 -9.70
C THR A 3 11.80 1.03 -10.18
N VAL A 4 10.84 1.07 -9.26
CA VAL A 4 9.46 1.46 -9.57
C VAL A 4 9.48 2.89 -10.15
N PRO A 5 8.98 3.12 -11.38
CA PRO A 5 8.86 4.46 -11.93
C PRO A 5 8.01 5.36 -11.04
N GLU A 6 8.35 6.64 -10.93
CA GLU A 6 7.59 7.59 -10.09
C GLU A 6 6.13 7.72 -10.53
N SER A 7 5.85 7.63 -11.84
CA SER A 7 4.48 7.57 -12.36
C SER A 7 3.70 6.36 -11.81
N THR A 8 4.34 5.19 -11.78
CA THR A 8 3.76 3.96 -11.23
C THR A 8 3.54 4.06 -9.72
N ARG A 9 4.45 4.72 -9.01
CA ARG A 9 4.32 5.02 -7.58
C ARG A 9 3.07 5.85 -7.29
N SER A 10 2.91 6.95 -8.02
CA SER A 10 1.80 7.88 -7.87
C SER A 10 0.47 7.26 -8.27
N SER A 11 0.43 6.50 -9.37
CA SER A 11 -0.78 5.78 -9.80
C SER A 11 -1.19 4.69 -8.80
N LEU A 12 -0.23 3.97 -8.21
CA LEU A 12 -0.53 2.97 -7.17
C LEU A 12 -1.16 3.64 -5.94
N ALA A 13 -0.55 4.72 -5.45
CA ALA A 13 -1.05 5.44 -4.29
C ALA A 13 -2.49 5.96 -4.52
N GLN A 14 -2.76 6.55 -5.69
CA GLN A 14 -4.10 7.02 -6.05
C GLN A 14 -5.14 5.88 -6.07
N ARG A 15 -4.80 4.74 -6.69
CA ARG A 15 -5.70 3.56 -6.76
C ARG A 15 -5.99 3.00 -5.37
N LEU A 16 -4.97 2.88 -4.53
CA LEU A 16 -5.13 2.39 -3.16
C LEU A 16 -6.01 3.33 -2.34
N THR A 17 -5.78 4.64 -2.41
CA THR A 17 -6.60 5.63 -1.70
C THR A 17 -8.06 5.62 -2.17
N ALA A 18 -8.30 5.52 -3.48
CA ALA A 18 -9.65 5.40 -4.01
C ALA A 18 -10.35 4.12 -3.51
N HIS A 19 -9.64 2.99 -3.52
CA HIS A 19 -10.16 1.72 -3.02
C HIS A 19 -10.43 1.73 -1.51
N ALA A 20 -9.55 2.35 -0.71
CA ALA A 20 -9.75 2.48 0.73
C ALA A 20 -11.01 3.26 1.08
N ARG A 21 -11.30 4.35 0.35
CA ARG A 21 -12.51 5.14 0.56
C ARG A 21 -13.80 4.35 0.32
N THR A 22 -13.78 3.39 -0.60
CA THR A 22 -14.96 2.57 -0.93
C THR A 22 -15.06 1.31 -0.09
N SER A 23 -13.93 0.68 0.23
CA SER A 23 -13.89 -0.68 0.81
C SER A 23 -13.47 -0.69 2.28
N TRP A 24 -12.82 0.36 2.77
CA TRP A 24 -12.32 0.47 4.14
C TRP A 24 -12.78 1.76 4.84
N PRO A 25 -14.10 1.92 5.10
CA PRO A 25 -14.65 3.14 5.69
C PRO A 25 -14.15 3.44 7.12
N ARG A 26 -13.49 2.48 7.78
CA ARG A 26 -12.90 2.64 9.11
C ARG A 26 -11.50 3.25 9.11
N LEU A 27 -10.87 3.36 7.93
CA LEU A 27 -9.56 3.98 7.80
C LEU A 27 -9.73 5.48 7.54
N ALA A 28 -9.03 6.30 8.31
CA ALA A 28 -8.91 7.74 8.09
C ALA A 28 -8.02 8.05 6.87
N GLY A 29 -7.04 7.19 6.58
CA GLY A 29 -6.11 7.37 5.49
C GLY A 29 -5.31 6.13 5.14
N LEU A 30 -4.51 6.26 4.08
CA LEU A 30 -3.51 5.28 3.69
C LEU A 30 -2.15 5.96 3.51
N TYR A 31 -1.11 5.27 3.96
CA TYR A 31 0.28 5.64 3.74
C TYR A 31 0.97 4.56 2.92
N VAL A 32 1.58 4.95 1.80
CA VAL A 32 2.31 4.04 0.92
C VAL A 32 3.79 4.40 0.89
N ARG A 33 4.62 3.57 1.52
CA ARG A 33 6.07 3.76 1.62
C ARG A 33 6.79 2.87 0.61
N HIS A 34 7.67 3.45 -0.20
CA HIS A 34 8.39 2.71 -1.24
C HIS A 34 9.83 2.46 -0.83
N ARG A 35 10.29 1.20 -0.91
CA ARG A 35 11.68 0.81 -0.65
C ARG A 35 12.13 -0.22 -1.69
N GLY A 36 12.97 0.22 -2.62
CA GLY A 36 13.41 -0.59 -3.75
C GLY A 36 12.22 -1.04 -4.62
N GLN A 37 12.07 -2.34 -4.78
CA GLN A 37 10.97 -2.97 -5.54
C GLN A 37 9.68 -3.18 -4.72
N PHE A 38 9.65 -2.74 -3.46
CA PHE A 38 8.53 -2.98 -2.55
C PHE A 38 7.79 -1.69 -2.22
N ALA A 39 6.47 -1.78 -2.09
CA ALA A 39 5.60 -0.77 -1.52
C ALA A 39 4.95 -1.34 -0.25
N TYR A 40 5.06 -0.63 0.85
CA TYR A 40 4.46 -0.96 2.13
C TYR A 40 3.24 -0.10 2.31
N VAL A 41 2.10 -0.73 2.59
CA VAL A 41 0.82 -0.06 2.73
C VAL A 41 0.39 -0.13 4.19
N ASP A 42 0.34 1.03 4.81
CA ASP A 42 -0.15 1.22 6.18
C ASP A 42 -1.49 1.95 6.11
N GLY A 43 -2.45 1.52 6.93
CA GLY A 43 -3.75 2.19 7.10
C GLY A 43 -3.75 3.02 8.37
N GLU A 44 -4.22 4.25 8.29
CA GLU A 44 -4.42 5.10 9.45
C GLU A 44 -5.83 4.91 10.00
N LEU A 45 -5.94 4.63 11.30
CA LEU A 45 -7.21 4.59 12.01
C LEU A 45 -7.64 6.00 12.43
N ALA A 46 -8.92 6.19 12.75
CA ALA A 46 -9.44 7.48 13.22
C ALA A 46 -8.73 8.04 14.47
N ASP A 47 -8.08 7.19 15.25
CA ASP A 47 -7.29 7.55 16.43
C ASP A 47 -5.86 8.01 16.09
N GLY A 48 -5.48 8.03 14.80
CA GLY A 48 -4.13 8.37 14.34
C GLY A 48 -3.14 7.19 14.38
N GLN A 49 -3.56 6.02 14.87
CA GLN A 49 -2.73 4.83 14.85
C GLN A 49 -2.59 4.27 13.42
N ALA A 50 -1.35 4.05 12.99
CA ALA A 50 -1.05 3.36 11.74
C ALA A 50 -0.96 1.85 11.94
N ILE A 51 -1.73 1.08 11.17
CA ILE A 51 -1.68 -0.38 11.11
C ILE A 51 -1.08 -0.84 9.79
N LYS A 52 -0.20 -1.83 9.83
CA LYS A 52 0.36 -2.44 8.62
C LYS A 52 -0.72 -3.29 7.97
N LEU A 53 -1.06 -3.02 6.70
CA LEU A 53 -2.11 -3.75 5.99
C LEU A 53 -1.51 -4.82 5.09
N MET A 54 -0.63 -4.41 4.19
CA MET A 54 -0.06 -5.28 3.19
C MET A 54 1.26 -4.75 2.65
N ARG A 55 2.01 -5.65 2.02
CA ARG A 55 3.20 -5.32 1.24
C ARG A 55 2.96 -5.72 -0.20
N LEU A 56 3.25 -4.80 -1.11
CA LEU A 56 3.22 -5.01 -2.54
C LEU A 56 4.65 -5.12 -3.09
N ARG A 57 4.88 -6.01 -4.04
CA ARG A 57 6.14 -6.17 -4.77
C ARG A 57 5.91 -5.87 -6.24
N TYR A 58 6.69 -4.95 -6.79
CA TYR A 58 6.59 -4.58 -8.20
C TYR A 58 6.97 -5.76 -9.11
N GLY A 59 6.05 -6.15 -10.00
CA GLY A 59 6.20 -7.27 -10.91
C GLY A 59 6.75 -6.91 -12.29
N GLY A 60 7.11 -5.64 -12.53
CA GLY A 60 7.62 -5.16 -13.83
C GLY A 60 6.60 -4.43 -14.71
N SER A 61 5.36 -4.24 -14.22
CA SER A 61 4.31 -3.45 -14.88
C SER A 61 3.51 -2.65 -13.86
N ALA A 62 3.00 -1.48 -14.23
CA ALA A 62 2.25 -0.59 -13.34
C ALA A 62 1.00 -1.25 -12.72
N SER A 63 0.46 -2.27 -13.38
CA SER A 63 -0.71 -3.02 -12.91
C SER A 63 -0.37 -4.37 -12.27
N THR A 64 0.90 -4.80 -12.31
CA THR A 64 1.31 -6.12 -11.79
C THR A 64 2.07 -5.96 -10.49
N TRP A 65 1.42 -6.36 -9.40
CA TRP A 65 1.98 -6.33 -8.06
C TRP A 65 1.75 -7.67 -7.38
N GLY A 66 2.82 -8.29 -6.87
CA GLY A 66 2.67 -9.36 -5.88
C GLY A 66 2.21 -8.77 -4.56
N PHE A 67 1.29 -9.41 -3.84
CA PHE A 67 0.80 -8.92 -2.55
C PHE A 67 1.09 -9.91 -1.43
N ALA A 68 1.32 -9.39 -0.23
CA ALA A 68 1.39 -10.16 1.00
C ALA A 68 0.64 -9.39 2.08
N LEU A 69 -0.34 -10.01 2.74
CA LEU A 69 -1.04 -9.41 3.86
C LEU A 69 -0.12 -9.40 5.10
N TYR A 70 -0.20 -8.34 5.89
CA TYR A 70 0.47 -8.31 7.17
C TYR A 70 -0.33 -9.15 8.17
N LEU A 71 0.31 -10.16 8.77
CA LEU A 71 -0.31 -10.97 9.82
C LEU A 71 -0.12 -10.26 11.16
N ALA A 72 -1.18 -9.61 11.64
CA ALA A 72 -1.17 -8.93 12.93
C ALA A 72 -1.02 -9.90 14.12
N SER A 73 -1.38 -11.18 13.96
CA SER A 73 -1.32 -12.20 15.02
C SER A 73 0.09 -12.70 15.36
N SER A 74 1.12 -12.25 14.65
CA SER A 74 2.51 -12.70 14.85
C SER A 74 3.40 -11.65 15.54
N ASP A 75 2.79 -10.57 16.04
CA ASP A 75 3.44 -9.50 16.81
C ASP A 75 3.22 -9.72 18.32
#